data_AF-A0A6M4GTH7-F1
#
_entry.id   AF-A0A6M4GTH7-F1
#
_cell.length_a   1.000
_cell.length_b   1.000
_cell.length_c   1.000
_cell.angle_alpha   90.00
_cell.angle_beta   90.00
_cell.angle_gamma   90.00
#
_symmetry.space_group_name_H-M   'P 1'
#
loop_
_entity.id
_entity.type
_entity.pdbx_description
1 polymer ?
#
loop_
_entity_poly.entity_id
_entity_poly.type
_entity_poly.pdbx_seq_one_letter_code
_entity_poly.pdbx_strand_id
1 'polypeptide(L)'
;MRQPGFFLPRQRGFTLIEIAIVIAIMGFLLVLLVGISSSLIGQQRREATRQRITGVETALALYVSQNQRLPCPADGSLSPTDANLGLEVRTGASPNFTCNLGGANGQANGVVPWRTIGLAEADVTDGWGTRLTYRVAGAFVGAGSMNMVSCDPGGTSVAAALAAATGYCNAACTTPFVIANCTPPGNVTATRGIEVRNLAGTKIMDPALAANTGAAYVVISHGENRAGGFDTQSVVQAAAGIASGTEEAKNAANLTLQLYYVDDFPAYAAGTSHFDDFVLRPTILTVATKAQLGPRAH
;
A
#
# COMPACT_ATOMS: atom_id res chain seq x y z
N MET A 1 -93.33 -31.14 1.46
CA MET A 1 -91.99 -31.26 2.08
C MET A 1 -91.03 -30.40 1.26
N ARG A 2 -90.47 -29.33 1.86
CA ARG A 2 -89.46 -28.46 1.23
C ARG A 2 -88.08 -29.00 1.62
N GLN A 3 -87.20 -29.26 0.65
CA GLN A 3 -85.78 -29.54 0.90
C GLN A 3 -84.92 -28.29 0.66
N PRO A 4 -83.81 -28.14 1.39
CA PRO A 4 -83.03 -26.90 1.49
C PRO A 4 -82.01 -26.76 0.36
N GLY A 5 -81.87 -25.54 -0.17
CA GLY A 5 -80.86 -25.21 -1.16
C GLY A 5 -79.46 -25.16 -0.55
N PHE A 6 -78.51 -25.86 -1.18
CA PHE A 6 -77.08 -25.82 -0.85
C PHE A 6 -76.46 -24.53 -1.41
N PHE A 7 -75.98 -23.64 -0.55
CA PHE A 7 -75.20 -22.46 -0.97
C PHE A 7 -73.72 -22.85 -1.11
N LEU A 8 -73.23 -22.95 -2.34
CA LEU A 8 -71.79 -23.05 -2.62
C LEU A 8 -71.13 -21.66 -2.44
N PRO A 9 -70.01 -21.55 -1.72
CA PRO A 9 -69.29 -20.29 -1.56
C PRO A 9 -68.73 -19.82 -2.91
N ARG A 10 -69.09 -18.60 -3.30
CA ARG A 10 -68.66 -17.94 -4.53
C ARG A 10 -67.14 -17.68 -4.46
N GLN A 11 -66.36 -18.42 -5.24
CA GLN A 11 -64.94 -18.12 -5.43
C GLN A 11 -64.82 -16.74 -6.10
N ARG A 12 -64.36 -15.74 -5.34
CA ARG A 12 -63.96 -14.43 -5.88
C ARG A 12 -62.58 -14.63 -6.51
N GLY A 13 -62.54 -14.76 -7.83
CA GLY A 13 -61.27 -14.80 -8.57
C GLY A 13 -60.55 -13.45 -8.45
N PHE A 14 -59.23 -13.51 -8.30
CA PHE A 14 -58.35 -12.35 -8.33
C PHE A 14 -58.55 -11.58 -9.65
N THR A 15 -58.66 -10.26 -9.55
CA THR A 15 -58.81 -9.42 -10.75
C THR A 15 -57.45 -9.27 -11.44
N LEU A 16 -57.46 -9.22 -12.78
CA LEU A 16 -56.24 -9.08 -13.58
C LEU A 16 -55.48 -7.78 -13.24
N ILE A 17 -56.22 -6.74 -12.86
CA ILE A 17 -55.67 -5.45 -12.42
C ILE A 17 -54.97 -5.52 -11.07
N GLU A 18 -55.45 -6.36 -10.15
CA GLU A 18 -54.87 -6.52 -8.81
C GLU A 18 -53.52 -7.21 -8.87
N ILE A 19 -53.37 -8.23 -9.73
CA ILE A 19 -52.06 -8.84 -10.02
C ILE A 19 -51.13 -7.87 -10.77
N ALA A 20 -51.65 -7.05 -11.68
CA ALA A 20 -50.85 -6.04 -12.39
C ALA A 20 -50.26 -4.98 -11.43
N ILE A 21 -51.05 -4.51 -10.45
CA ILE A 21 -50.58 -3.57 -9.43
C ILE A 21 -49.52 -4.21 -8.54
N VAL A 22 -49.70 -5.47 -8.13
CA VAL A 22 -48.71 -6.19 -7.30
C VAL A 22 -47.37 -6.33 -8.03
N ILE A 23 -47.39 -6.71 -9.31
CA ILE A 23 -46.18 -6.83 -10.12
C ILE A 23 -45.52 -5.46 -10.32
N ALA A 24 -46.30 -4.40 -10.54
CA ALA A 24 -45.77 -3.04 -10.65
C ALA A 24 -45.07 -2.58 -9.35
N ILE A 25 -45.70 -2.81 -8.19
CA ILE A 25 -45.12 -2.49 -6.88
C ILE A 25 -43.86 -3.32 -6.63
N MET A 26 -43.88 -4.63 -6.92
CA MET A 26 -42.69 -5.47 -6.80
C MET A 26 -41.55 -5.03 -7.72
N GLY A 27 -41.86 -4.63 -8.96
CA GLY A 27 -40.88 -4.08 -9.90
C GLY A 27 -40.23 -2.80 -9.36
N PHE A 28 -41.02 -1.88 -8.82
CA PHE A 28 -40.50 -0.67 -8.18
C PHE A 28 -39.64 -0.97 -6.95
N LEU A 29 -40.06 -1.90 -6.10
CA LEU A 29 -39.29 -2.31 -4.91
C LEU A 29 -37.94 -2.94 -5.28
N LEU A 30 -37.88 -3.76 -6.34
CA LEU A 30 -36.64 -4.37 -6.81
C LEU A 30 -35.66 -3.32 -7.35
N VAL A 31 -36.12 -2.29 -8.06
CA VAL A 31 -35.26 -1.21 -8.57
C VAL A 31 -34.63 -0.40 -7.43
N LEU A 32 -35.38 -0.11 -6.36
CA LEU A 32 -34.88 0.61 -5.19
C LEU A 32 -33.78 -0.16 -4.44
N LEU A 33 -33.87 -1.50 -4.39
CA LEU A 33 -32.89 -2.37 -3.72
C LEU A 33 -31.53 -2.41 -4.42
N VAL A 34 -31.47 -2.20 -5.74
CA VAL A 34 -30.21 -2.26 -6.52
C VAL A 34 -29.30 -1.06 -6.24
N GLY A 35 -29.84 0.13 -5.99
CA GLY A 35 -29.03 1.33 -5.73
C GLY A 35 -28.28 1.30 -4.38
N ILE A 36 -28.84 0.60 -3.39
CA ILE A 36 -28.25 0.50 -2.04
C ILE A 36 -27.06 -0.47 -2.04
N SER A 37 -27.10 -1.53 -2.85
CA SER A 37 -26.06 -2.57 -2.86
C SER A 37 -24.73 -2.07 -3.45
N SER A 38 -24.74 -1.22 -4.46
CA SER A 38 -23.51 -0.71 -5.10
C SER A 38 -22.68 0.16 -4.15
N SER A 39 -23.33 1.04 -3.39
CA SER A 39 -22.66 1.89 -2.39
C SER A 39 -22.07 1.07 -1.24
N LEU A 40 -22.80 0.06 -0.77
CA LEU A 40 -22.33 -0.87 0.26
C LEU A 40 -21.13 -1.68 -0.22
N ILE A 41 -21.17 -2.22 -1.43
CA ILE A 41 -20.04 -2.96 -2.03
C ILE A 41 -18.82 -2.05 -2.16
N GLY A 42 -19.00 -0.81 -2.63
CA GLY A 42 -17.91 0.17 -2.72
C GLY A 42 -17.25 0.46 -1.38
N GLN A 43 -18.04 0.62 -0.31
CA GLN A 43 -17.52 0.79 1.05
C GLN A 43 -16.78 -0.45 1.55
N GLN A 44 -17.33 -1.65 1.31
CA GLN A 44 -16.69 -2.91 1.67
C GLN A 44 -15.33 -3.09 0.98
N ARG A 45 -15.22 -2.75 -0.30
CA ARG A 45 -13.94 -2.82 -1.04
C ARG A 45 -12.89 -1.89 -0.44
N ARG A 46 -13.27 -0.64 -0.17
CA ARG A 46 -12.38 0.36 0.44
C ARG A 46 -11.91 -0.08 1.83
N GLU A 47 -12.81 -0.63 2.62
CA GLU A 47 -12.48 -1.14 3.95
C GLU A 47 -11.57 -2.36 3.88
N ALA A 48 -11.85 -3.30 2.98
CA ALA A 48 -10.96 -4.44 2.72
C ALA A 48 -9.55 -3.97 2.32
N THR A 49 -9.45 -2.99 1.41
CA THR A 49 -8.16 -2.40 1.01
C THR A 49 -7.39 -1.81 2.20
N ARG A 50 -8.05 -1.03 3.07
CA ARG A 50 -7.40 -0.47 4.27
C ARG A 50 -6.88 -1.57 5.18
N GLN A 51 -7.67 -2.62 5.41
CA GLN A 51 -7.26 -3.77 6.22
C GLN A 51 -6.06 -4.50 5.61
N ARG A 52 -6.04 -4.70 4.28
CA ARG A 52 -4.90 -5.28 3.57
C ARG A 52 -3.64 -4.44 3.74
N ILE A 53 -3.73 -3.12 3.55
CA ILE A 53 -2.60 -2.20 3.71
C ILE A 53 -2.05 -2.25 5.15
N THR A 54 -2.91 -2.24 6.17
CA THR A 54 -2.48 -2.38 7.57
C THR A 54 -1.83 -3.74 7.85
N GLY A 55 -2.35 -4.82 7.26
CA GLY A 55 -1.74 -6.15 7.32
C GLY A 55 -0.33 -6.17 6.72
N VAL A 56 -0.16 -5.56 5.54
CA VAL A 56 1.14 -5.40 4.88
C VAL A 56 2.10 -4.56 5.72
N GLU A 57 1.64 -3.45 6.31
CA GLU A 57 2.47 -2.63 7.20
C GLU A 57 3.02 -3.44 8.38
N THR A 58 2.16 -4.26 8.99
CA THR A 58 2.51 -5.09 10.14
C THR A 58 3.52 -6.18 9.75
N ALA A 59 3.31 -6.84 8.60
CA ALA A 59 4.23 -7.85 8.08
C ALA A 59 5.59 -7.25 7.69
N LEU A 60 5.61 -6.05 7.09
CA LEU A 60 6.84 -5.33 6.79
C LEU A 60 7.59 -4.93 8.05
N ALA A 61 6.90 -4.45 9.10
CA ALA A 61 7.54 -4.13 10.37
C ALA A 61 8.17 -5.37 11.03
N LEU A 62 7.47 -6.52 11.00
CA LEU A 62 8.00 -7.79 11.50
C LEU A 62 9.21 -8.28 10.68
N TYR A 63 9.16 -8.10 9.36
CA TYR A 63 10.29 -8.42 8.51
C TYR A 63 11.52 -7.58 8.87
N VAL A 64 11.33 -6.27 9.07
CA VAL A 64 12.40 -5.34 9.43
C VAL A 64 12.98 -5.68 10.80
N SER A 65 12.17 -6.07 11.79
CA SER A 65 12.68 -6.41 13.11
C SER A 65 13.58 -7.66 13.07
N GLN A 66 13.28 -8.62 12.21
CA GLN A 66 14.07 -9.85 12.04
C GLN A 66 15.31 -9.67 11.15
N ASN A 67 15.18 -8.91 10.06
CA ASN A 67 16.21 -8.81 9.03
C ASN A 67 17.03 -7.52 9.09
N GLN A 68 16.62 -6.57 9.95
CA GLN A 68 17.23 -5.24 10.10
C GLN A 68 17.37 -4.45 8.79
N ARG A 69 16.45 -4.70 7.85
CA ARG A 69 16.39 -4.08 6.53
C ARG A 69 14.98 -4.14 5.97
N LEU A 70 14.69 -3.31 4.98
CA LEU A 70 13.49 -3.45 4.17
C LEU A 70 13.68 -4.52 3.09
N PRO A 71 12.62 -5.24 2.69
CA PRO A 71 12.68 -6.13 1.55
C PRO A 71 12.76 -5.35 0.24
N CYS A 72 13.32 -5.94 -0.80
CA CYS A 72 13.11 -5.43 -2.15
C CYS A 72 11.70 -5.80 -2.65
N PRO A 73 11.11 -5.04 -3.59
CA PRO A 73 9.83 -5.42 -4.15
C PRO A 73 9.91 -6.77 -4.89
N ALA A 74 8.76 -7.42 -5.03
CA ALA A 74 8.62 -8.54 -5.96
C ALA A 74 8.32 -8.02 -7.37
N ASP A 75 8.61 -8.84 -8.37
CA ASP A 75 8.27 -8.52 -9.77
C ASP A 75 6.81 -8.88 -10.05
N GLY A 76 5.98 -7.86 -10.26
CA GLY A 76 4.57 -8.02 -10.57
C GLY A 76 4.28 -8.50 -12.00
N SER A 77 5.28 -8.50 -12.88
CA SER A 77 5.16 -8.91 -14.28
C SER A 77 5.40 -10.40 -14.52
N LEU A 78 5.90 -11.13 -13.52
CA LEU A 78 6.11 -12.57 -13.61
C LEU A 78 4.79 -13.32 -13.74
N SER A 79 4.78 -14.39 -14.54
CA SER A 79 3.59 -15.25 -14.71
C SER A 79 3.02 -15.71 -13.35
N PRO A 80 1.69 -15.87 -13.20
CA PRO A 80 1.07 -16.43 -12.00
C PRO A 80 1.60 -17.81 -11.58
N THR A 81 2.19 -18.56 -12.54
CA THR A 81 2.78 -19.88 -12.29
C THR A 81 4.29 -19.82 -12.01
N ASP A 82 4.91 -18.64 -12.04
CA ASP A 82 6.34 -18.49 -11.80
C ASP A 82 6.65 -18.72 -10.31
N ALA A 83 7.65 -19.57 -10.05
CA ALA A 83 8.06 -19.90 -8.69
C ALA A 83 8.65 -18.71 -7.91
N ASN A 84 9.06 -17.65 -8.60
CA ASN A 84 9.62 -16.43 -8.01
C ASN A 84 8.58 -15.32 -7.78
N LEU A 85 7.35 -15.47 -8.30
CA LEU A 85 6.29 -14.50 -8.06
C LEU A 85 6.04 -14.35 -6.55
N GLY A 86 5.97 -13.11 -6.09
CA GLY A 86 5.79 -12.74 -4.68
C GLY A 86 7.03 -12.83 -3.81
N LEU A 87 8.20 -13.19 -4.36
CA LEU A 87 9.49 -13.12 -3.66
C LEU A 87 10.20 -11.80 -3.97
N GLU A 88 10.91 -11.25 -2.99
CA GLU A 88 11.78 -10.08 -3.18
C GLU A 88 12.85 -10.36 -4.25
N VAL A 89 13.07 -9.38 -5.14
CA VAL A 89 14.13 -9.48 -6.15
C VAL A 89 15.28 -8.55 -5.77
N ARG A 90 16.33 -9.16 -5.18
CA ARG A 90 17.53 -8.47 -4.71
C ARG A 90 18.81 -9.08 -5.26
N THR A 91 19.85 -8.25 -5.34
CA THR A 91 21.21 -8.63 -5.75
C THR A 91 22.25 -8.04 -4.82
N GLY A 92 23.51 -8.44 -5.00
CA GLY A 92 24.63 -7.97 -4.19
C GLY A 92 24.93 -8.88 -3.00
N ALA A 93 26.00 -8.54 -2.27
CA ALA A 93 26.45 -9.25 -1.09
C ALA A 93 26.26 -8.38 0.16
N SER A 94 26.09 -9.02 1.31
CA SER A 94 25.98 -8.32 2.60
C SER A 94 27.20 -7.41 2.83
N PRO A 95 27.02 -6.16 3.31
CA PRO A 95 25.76 -5.52 3.66
C PRO A 95 25.07 -4.78 2.50
N ASN A 96 25.68 -4.70 1.32
CA ASN A 96 25.27 -3.85 0.21
C ASN A 96 24.30 -4.55 -0.75
N PHE A 97 23.14 -4.96 -0.25
CA PHE A 97 22.07 -5.42 -1.14
C PHE A 97 21.47 -4.27 -1.94
N THR A 98 21.00 -4.57 -3.14
CA THR A 98 20.24 -3.66 -4.01
C THR A 98 19.04 -4.38 -4.62
N CYS A 99 18.03 -3.65 -5.06
CA CYS A 99 16.91 -4.24 -5.79
C CYS A 99 17.25 -4.43 -7.28
N ASN A 100 16.71 -5.49 -7.88
CA ASN A 100 17.01 -5.85 -9.27
C ASN A 100 15.76 -6.22 -10.08
N LEU A 101 14.87 -5.25 -10.25
CA LEU A 101 13.67 -5.37 -11.07
C LEU A 101 13.78 -4.59 -12.39
N GLY A 102 15.00 -4.21 -12.79
CA GLY A 102 15.23 -3.37 -13.96
C GLY A 102 14.91 -1.88 -13.75
N GLY A 103 15.21 -1.07 -14.77
CA GLY A 103 15.05 0.39 -14.73
C GLY A 103 16.06 1.11 -13.82
N ALA A 104 15.93 2.45 -13.74
CA ALA A 104 16.74 3.24 -12.81
C ALA A 104 16.45 2.81 -11.36
N ASN A 105 17.52 2.69 -10.55
CA ASN A 105 17.46 2.23 -9.15
C ASN A 105 16.88 0.81 -8.95
N GLY A 106 16.79 0.01 -10.02
CA GLY A 106 16.45 -1.42 -9.95
C GLY A 106 15.04 -1.73 -9.44
N GLN A 107 14.09 -0.81 -9.61
CA GLN A 107 12.70 -0.94 -9.15
C GLN A 107 11.71 -0.55 -10.26
N ALA A 108 11.65 -1.32 -11.34
CA ALA A 108 10.50 -1.34 -12.25
C ALA A 108 9.52 -2.44 -11.83
N ASN A 109 8.25 -2.35 -12.21
CA ASN A 109 7.25 -3.43 -12.02
C ASN A 109 7.05 -3.92 -10.56
N GLY A 110 7.37 -3.11 -9.56
CA GLY A 110 7.41 -3.57 -8.16
C GLY A 110 6.04 -3.73 -7.51
N VAL A 111 5.79 -4.89 -6.90
CA VAL A 111 4.65 -5.16 -6.03
C VAL A 111 5.13 -5.60 -4.64
N VAL A 112 4.23 -5.60 -3.65
CA VAL A 112 4.56 -6.09 -2.29
C VAL A 112 5.13 -7.50 -2.39
N PRO A 113 6.27 -7.83 -1.75
CA PRO A 113 6.86 -9.16 -1.81
C PRO A 113 6.19 -10.13 -0.83
N TRP A 114 4.92 -10.47 -1.07
CA TRP A 114 4.05 -11.14 -0.10
C TRP A 114 4.61 -12.46 0.46
N ARG A 115 5.23 -13.30 -0.38
CA ARG A 115 5.82 -14.56 0.09
C ARG A 115 7.06 -14.32 0.94
N THR A 116 7.86 -13.31 0.61
CA THR A 116 9.02 -12.93 1.43
C THR A 116 8.62 -12.43 2.81
N ILE A 117 7.48 -11.73 2.92
CA ILE A 117 6.97 -11.23 4.21
C ILE A 117 5.94 -12.16 4.87
N GLY A 118 5.76 -13.38 4.35
CA GLY A 118 4.93 -14.40 4.96
C GLY A 118 3.41 -14.19 4.83
N LEU A 119 2.97 -13.44 3.83
CA LEU A 119 1.55 -13.19 3.52
C LEU A 119 1.09 -14.01 2.30
N ALA A 120 -0.23 -14.23 2.20
CA ALA A 120 -0.84 -14.77 1.00
C ALA A 120 -1.05 -13.67 -0.05
N GLU A 121 -1.16 -14.04 -1.33
CA GLU A 121 -1.41 -13.07 -2.41
C GLU A 121 -2.73 -12.30 -2.21
N ALA A 122 -3.75 -12.96 -1.67
CA ALA A 122 -5.02 -12.34 -1.33
C ALA A 122 -4.89 -11.24 -0.27
N ASP A 123 -3.87 -11.30 0.59
CA ASP A 123 -3.61 -10.29 1.63
C ASP A 123 -2.95 -9.03 1.08
N VAL A 124 -2.42 -9.11 -0.13
CA VAL A 124 -1.80 -8.00 -0.86
C VAL A 124 -2.55 -7.64 -2.13
N THR A 125 -3.78 -8.13 -2.28
CA THR A 125 -4.69 -7.76 -3.37
C THR A 125 -5.78 -6.87 -2.80
N ASP A 126 -5.96 -5.69 -3.36
CA ASP A 126 -6.95 -4.72 -2.91
C ASP A 126 -8.40 -5.15 -3.22
N GLY A 127 -9.37 -4.37 -2.75
CA GLY A 127 -10.79 -4.65 -2.93
C GLY A 127 -11.27 -4.68 -4.39
N TRP A 128 -10.44 -4.25 -5.35
CA TRP A 128 -10.74 -4.25 -6.78
C TRP A 128 -9.95 -5.30 -7.56
N GLY A 129 -9.19 -6.16 -6.88
CA GLY A 129 -8.46 -7.26 -7.52
C GLY A 129 -7.11 -6.83 -8.10
N THR A 130 -6.52 -5.76 -7.58
CA THR A 130 -5.21 -5.26 -8.00
C THR A 130 -4.19 -5.49 -6.88
N ARG A 131 -3.02 -6.02 -7.20
CA ARG A 131 -1.93 -6.20 -6.24
C ARG A 131 -1.42 -4.84 -5.77
N LEU A 132 -1.18 -4.75 -4.47
CA LEU A 132 -0.56 -3.59 -3.85
C LEU A 132 0.84 -3.38 -4.40
N THR A 133 1.09 -2.18 -4.90
CA THR A 133 2.39 -1.75 -5.39
C THR A 133 3.30 -1.41 -4.23
N TYR A 134 4.58 -1.76 -4.34
CA TYR A 134 5.57 -1.48 -3.31
C TYR A 134 6.80 -0.82 -3.91
N ARG A 135 7.28 0.23 -3.27
CA ARG A 135 8.51 0.94 -3.61
C ARG A 135 9.28 1.24 -2.35
N VAL A 136 10.58 0.97 -2.36
CA VAL A 136 11.42 1.08 -1.18
C VAL A 136 12.53 2.09 -1.39
N ALA A 137 12.89 2.83 -0.34
CA ALA A 137 14.07 3.66 -0.36
C ALA A 137 15.32 2.76 -0.42
N GLY A 138 16.07 2.83 -1.52
CA GLY A 138 17.18 1.91 -1.79
C GLY A 138 18.30 1.91 -0.74
N ALA A 139 18.45 3.00 0.03
CA ALA A 139 19.41 3.04 1.14
C ALA A 139 19.08 2.06 2.28
N PHE A 140 17.84 1.56 2.36
CA PHE A 140 17.37 0.76 3.50
C PHE A 140 17.13 -0.72 3.18
N VAL A 141 17.60 -1.20 2.02
CA VAL A 141 17.51 -2.62 1.64
C VAL A 141 18.78 -3.42 1.97
N GLY A 142 19.86 -2.74 2.38
CA GLY A 142 21.11 -3.37 2.79
C GLY A 142 21.02 -4.06 4.16
N ALA A 143 21.90 -5.01 4.45
CA ALA A 143 21.89 -5.67 5.76
C ALA A 143 22.19 -4.65 6.88
N GLY A 144 21.37 -4.64 7.92
CA GLY A 144 21.53 -3.74 9.06
C GLY A 144 21.17 -2.28 8.77
N SER A 145 20.74 -1.90 7.55
CA SER A 145 20.50 -0.50 7.21
C SER A 145 19.37 0.15 7.99
N MET A 146 18.40 -0.65 8.47
CA MET A 146 17.32 -0.18 9.35
C MET A 146 17.69 -0.26 10.84
N ASN A 147 18.87 -0.78 11.18
CA ASN A 147 19.33 -0.84 12.56
C ASN A 147 19.83 0.55 13.01
N MET A 148 19.06 1.19 13.90
CA MET A 148 19.42 2.47 14.50
C MET A 148 19.66 2.40 16.00
N VAL A 149 19.79 1.22 16.61
CA VAL A 149 19.91 1.09 18.08
C VAL A 149 21.18 1.72 18.67
N SER A 150 22.20 1.93 17.83
CA SER A 150 23.46 2.60 18.17
C SER A 150 23.46 4.08 17.81
N CYS A 151 22.33 4.62 17.35
CA CYS A 151 22.16 6.05 17.13
C CYS A 151 21.59 6.71 18.39
N ASP A 152 21.93 7.97 18.58
CA ASP A 152 21.56 8.73 19.78
C ASP A 152 21.25 10.18 19.38
N PRO A 153 20.06 10.73 19.74
CA PRO A 153 19.69 12.09 19.35
C PRO A 153 20.55 13.19 19.97
N GLY A 154 21.27 12.93 21.07
CA GLY A 154 22.26 13.86 21.61
C GLY A 154 23.60 13.84 20.88
N GLY A 155 23.78 12.89 19.96
CA GLY A 155 25.03 12.69 19.22
C GLY A 155 25.35 13.80 18.21
N THR A 156 26.64 13.95 17.91
CA THR A 156 27.14 14.97 16.97
C THR A 156 27.93 14.39 15.80
N SER A 157 28.12 13.07 15.76
CA SER A 157 28.86 12.44 14.67
C SER A 157 28.02 12.37 13.38
N VAL A 158 28.69 12.36 12.22
CA VAL A 158 28.05 12.13 10.93
C VAL A 158 27.61 10.66 10.78
N ALA A 159 26.76 10.39 9.79
CA ALA A 159 26.41 9.00 9.45
C ALA A 159 27.64 8.22 8.97
N ALA A 160 27.81 7.00 9.47
CA ALA A 160 28.88 6.10 9.06
C ALA A 160 28.57 5.44 7.71
N ALA A 161 29.57 4.77 7.13
CA ALA A 161 29.34 3.81 6.07
C ALA A 161 28.47 2.65 6.58
N LEU A 162 27.64 2.09 5.71
CA LEU A 162 26.75 0.98 6.07
C LEU A 162 27.56 -0.23 6.56
N ALA A 163 27.29 -0.66 7.79
CA ALA A 163 27.82 -1.89 8.36
C ALA A 163 26.68 -2.80 8.84
N ALA A 164 26.80 -4.12 8.60
CA ALA A 164 25.74 -5.07 8.92
C ALA A 164 25.33 -5.05 10.41
N ALA A 165 26.28 -4.83 11.32
CA ALA A 165 26.03 -4.88 12.75
C ALA A 165 25.46 -3.57 13.33
N THR A 166 25.84 -2.41 12.79
CA THR A 166 25.54 -1.09 13.37
C THR A 166 24.75 -0.16 12.45
N GLY A 167 24.40 -0.64 11.26
CA GLY A 167 23.72 0.15 10.25
C GLY A 167 24.55 1.36 9.83
N TYR A 168 23.90 2.53 9.85
CA TYR A 168 24.51 3.83 9.57
C TYR A 168 24.98 4.56 10.83
N CYS A 169 24.78 3.98 12.01
CA CYS A 169 25.22 4.57 13.26
C CYS A 169 26.72 4.31 13.44
N ASN A 170 27.42 5.27 14.04
CA ASN A 170 28.82 5.13 14.39
C ASN A 170 29.02 3.99 15.40
N ALA A 171 29.83 2.99 15.03
CA ALA A 171 30.13 1.83 15.87
C ALA A 171 30.85 2.21 17.18
N ALA A 172 31.48 3.39 17.25
CA ALA A 172 32.10 3.91 18.47
C ALA A 172 31.09 4.42 19.52
N CYS A 173 29.78 4.42 19.21
CA CYS A 173 28.71 4.74 20.17
C CYS A 173 28.46 3.58 21.16
N THR A 174 29.49 3.23 21.92
CA THR A 174 29.49 2.06 22.81
C THR A 174 29.07 2.38 24.24
N THR A 175 29.08 3.65 24.65
CA THR A 175 28.74 4.07 26.03
C THR A 175 27.80 5.28 26.03
N PRO A 176 26.94 5.41 27.05
CA PRO A 176 26.07 6.59 27.22
C PRO A 176 26.82 7.85 27.67
N PHE A 177 28.12 7.77 27.99
CA PHE A 177 28.90 8.89 28.53
C PHE A 177 29.69 9.67 27.46
N VAL A 178 29.90 9.08 26.28
CA VAL A 178 30.60 9.73 25.16
C VAL A 178 29.64 9.90 23.98
N ILE A 179 28.56 10.65 24.23
CA ILE A 179 27.46 10.87 23.28
C ILE A 179 27.96 11.54 21.99
N ALA A 180 29.03 12.34 22.04
CA ALA A 180 29.63 12.98 20.86
C ALA A 180 30.00 11.99 19.74
N ASN A 181 30.33 10.75 20.09
CA ASN A 181 30.65 9.70 19.10
C ASN A 181 29.41 9.08 18.46
N CYS A 182 28.21 9.33 18.99
CA CYS A 182 26.98 8.77 18.48
C CYS A 182 26.46 9.57 17.29
N THR A 183 25.79 8.88 16.37
CA THR A 183 25.18 9.50 15.20
C THR A 183 23.75 9.90 15.56
N PRO A 184 23.36 11.17 15.39
CA PRO A 184 21.96 11.55 15.56
C PRO A 184 21.12 10.92 14.44
N PRO A 185 19.91 10.45 14.74
CA PRO A 185 19.06 9.76 13.75
C PRO A 185 18.77 10.65 12.53
N GLY A 186 18.74 11.98 12.71
CA GLY A 186 18.60 12.95 11.62
C GLY A 186 19.71 12.84 10.56
N ASN A 187 20.95 12.50 10.94
CA ASN A 187 22.05 12.28 9.98
C ASN A 187 21.89 10.97 9.21
N VAL A 188 21.19 9.98 9.79
CA VAL A 188 20.85 8.73 9.09
C VAL A 188 19.67 8.94 8.14
N THR A 189 18.68 9.74 8.50
CA THR A 189 17.53 9.98 7.60
C THR A 189 17.78 11.08 6.58
N ALA A 190 18.80 11.93 6.79
CA ALA A 190 19.17 13.01 5.87
C ALA A 190 19.37 12.50 4.45
N THR A 191 18.68 13.16 3.50
CA THR A 191 18.73 12.90 2.06
C THR A 191 18.36 11.47 1.66
N ARG A 192 17.80 10.69 2.58
CA ARG A 192 17.32 9.32 2.35
C ARG A 192 15.80 9.26 2.46
N GLY A 193 15.21 8.31 1.74
CA GLY A 193 13.76 8.11 1.70
C GLY A 193 13.13 8.52 0.37
N ILE A 194 11.84 8.24 0.25
CA ILE A 194 11.03 8.57 -0.93
C ILE A 194 10.30 9.90 -0.68
N GLU A 195 10.36 10.79 -1.65
CA GLU A 195 9.58 12.03 -1.64
C GLU A 195 8.11 11.74 -1.97
N VAL A 196 7.19 12.36 -1.24
CA VAL A 196 5.75 12.26 -1.52
C VAL A 196 5.15 13.66 -1.60
N ARG A 197 4.33 13.87 -2.62
CA ARG A 197 3.60 15.12 -2.86
C ARG A 197 2.10 14.90 -2.86
N ASN A 198 1.34 15.95 -2.59
CA ASN A 198 -0.09 15.96 -2.85
C ASN A 198 -0.40 16.39 -4.30
N LEU A 199 -1.68 16.41 -4.70
CA LEU A 199 -2.09 16.76 -6.07
C LEU A 199 -1.75 18.21 -6.44
N ALA A 200 -1.63 19.09 -5.45
CA ALA A 200 -1.20 20.48 -5.63
C ALA A 200 0.33 20.63 -5.81
N GLY A 201 1.09 19.53 -5.71
CA GLY A 201 2.55 19.52 -5.79
C GLY A 201 3.28 19.89 -4.49
N THR A 202 2.55 20.12 -3.39
CA THR A 202 3.13 20.35 -2.07
C THR A 202 3.79 19.08 -1.60
N LYS A 203 5.06 19.17 -1.17
CA LYS A 203 5.77 18.06 -0.54
C LYS A 203 5.20 17.79 0.85
N ILE A 204 4.58 16.63 1.00
CA ILE A 204 4.09 16.14 2.29
C ILE A 204 5.12 15.23 2.97
N MET A 205 6.07 14.69 2.20
CA MET A 205 7.27 14.02 2.71
C MET A 205 8.47 14.51 1.90
N ASP A 206 9.45 15.12 2.58
CA ASP A 206 10.64 15.69 1.95
C ASP A 206 11.91 15.08 2.56
N PRO A 207 12.64 14.23 1.81
CA PRO A 207 13.90 13.66 2.28
C PRO A 207 15.07 14.68 2.29
N ALA A 208 14.94 15.82 1.62
CA ALA A 208 16.01 16.82 1.46
C ALA A 208 15.92 18.00 2.45
N LEU A 209 14.78 18.23 3.10
CA LEU A 209 14.63 19.27 4.13
C LEU A 209 15.16 18.80 5.49
N ALA A 210 15.58 19.74 6.36
CA ALA A 210 16.15 19.45 7.68
C ALA A 210 15.29 18.55 8.60
N ALA A 211 13.97 18.48 8.37
CA ALA A 211 13.06 17.59 9.09
C ALA A 211 13.14 16.11 8.63
N ASN A 212 13.78 15.84 7.48
CA ASN A 212 14.04 14.51 6.88
C ASN A 212 12.85 13.55 6.99
N THR A 213 11.71 13.97 6.43
CA THR A 213 10.43 13.25 6.53
C THR A 213 10.21 12.23 5.41
N GLY A 214 11.27 11.86 4.69
CA GLY A 214 11.22 10.89 3.59
C GLY A 214 10.58 9.56 4.02
N ALA A 215 9.73 9.03 3.15
CA ALA A 215 9.10 7.72 3.38
C ALA A 215 10.15 6.61 3.28
N ALA A 216 10.11 5.65 4.19
CA ALA A 216 10.98 4.46 4.11
C ALA A 216 10.63 3.61 2.89
N TYR A 217 9.33 3.54 2.61
CA TYR A 217 8.72 2.88 1.48
C TYR A 217 7.35 3.49 1.21
N VAL A 218 6.78 3.24 0.04
CA VAL A 218 5.37 3.48 -0.26
C VAL A 218 4.68 2.18 -0.67
N VAL A 219 3.48 1.96 -0.15
CA VAL A 219 2.55 0.89 -0.56
C VAL A 219 1.33 1.57 -1.15
N ILE A 220 0.94 1.18 -2.37
CA ILE A 220 -0.14 1.84 -3.12
C ILE A 220 -1.18 0.79 -3.55
N SER A 221 -2.44 1.05 -3.22
CA SER A 221 -3.60 0.45 -3.92
C SER A 221 -4.04 1.41 -5.01
N HIS A 222 -4.29 0.86 -6.21
CA HIS A 222 -4.69 1.62 -7.41
C HIS A 222 -6.19 1.95 -7.44
N GLY A 223 -6.84 1.90 -6.29
CA GLY A 223 -8.23 2.32 -6.15
C GLY A 223 -9.23 1.61 -7.05
N GLU A 224 -10.29 2.33 -7.37
CA GLU A 224 -11.44 1.86 -8.12
C GLU A 224 -11.16 1.76 -9.62
N ASN A 225 -10.32 2.66 -10.13
CA ASN A 225 -9.91 2.67 -11.53
C ASN A 225 -8.85 1.60 -11.85
N ARG A 226 -8.11 1.07 -10.85
CA ARG A 226 -7.08 0.02 -10.96
C ARG A 226 -5.86 0.40 -11.82
N ALA A 227 -5.79 1.63 -12.32
CA ALA A 227 -4.94 2.01 -13.42
C ALA A 227 -3.46 1.91 -13.08
N GLY A 228 -2.68 1.23 -13.91
CA GLY A 228 -1.24 1.07 -13.70
C GLY A 228 -0.86 0.01 -12.66
N GLY A 229 -1.82 -0.63 -12.00
CA GLY A 229 -1.58 -1.76 -11.11
C GLY A 229 -1.57 -3.11 -11.81
N PHE A 230 -0.88 -4.10 -11.22
CA PHE A 230 -0.92 -5.48 -11.69
C PHE A 230 -2.10 -6.22 -11.07
N ASP A 231 -2.87 -6.94 -11.87
CA ASP A 231 -3.86 -7.89 -11.34
C ASP A 231 -3.20 -9.22 -10.93
N THR A 232 -4.02 -10.19 -10.49
CA THR A 232 -3.55 -11.54 -10.11
C THR A 232 -3.07 -12.37 -11.30
N GLN A 233 -3.31 -11.92 -12.53
CA GLN A 233 -2.79 -12.53 -13.76
C GLN A 233 -1.50 -11.87 -14.24
N SER A 234 -0.94 -10.95 -13.43
CA SER A 234 0.28 -10.20 -13.75
C SER A 234 0.13 -9.30 -14.98
N VAL A 235 -1.10 -8.86 -15.24
CA VAL A 235 -1.43 -7.90 -16.30
C VAL A 235 -1.60 -6.51 -15.70
N VAL A 236 -0.90 -5.53 -16.27
CA VAL A 236 -1.10 -4.12 -15.93
C VAL A 236 -2.48 -3.68 -16.38
N GLN A 237 -3.28 -3.15 -15.47
CA GLN A 237 -4.64 -2.72 -15.77
C GLN A 237 -4.64 -1.31 -16.37
N ALA A 238 -5.43 -1.13 -17.42
CA ALA A 238 -5.88 0.19 -17.82
C ALA A 238 -6.97 0.67 -16.85
N ALA A 239 -7.23 1.98 -16.83
CA ALA A 239 -8.27 2.57 -16.00
C ALA A 239 -9.65 1.96 -16.31
N ALA A 240 -10.29 1.39 -15.29
CA ALA A 240 -11.67 0.93 -15.34
C ALA A 240 -12.60 2.11 -14.99
N GLY A 241 -13.27 2.67 -16.01
CA GLY A 241 -14.16 3.81 -15.83
C GLY A 241 -13.43 5.14 -15.97
N ILE A 242 -13.28 5.90 -14.89
CA ILE A 242 -12.63 7.21 -14.92
C ILE A 242 -11.11 7.00 -15.06
N ALA A 243 -10.48 7.75 -15.97
CA ALA A 243 -9.03 7.72 -16.14
C ALA A 243 -8.31 8.35 -14.95
N SER A 244 -7.12 7.85 -14.63
CA SER A 244 -6.25 8.44 -13.60
C SER A 244 -5.95 9.91 -13.85
N GLY A 245 -5.80 10.65 -12.76
CA GLY A 245 -5.24 11.99 -12.81
C GLY A 245 -3.78 11.98 -13.31
N THR A 246 -3.31 13.12 -13.78
CA THR A 246 -1.92 13.26 -14.29
C THR A 246 -0.89 13.00 -13.19
N GLU A 247 -1.21 13.41 -11.96
CA GLU A 247 -0.35 13.17 -10.80
C GLU A 247 -0.49 11.73 -10.29
N GLU A 248 -1.71 11.21 -10.20
CA GLU A 248 -1.99 9.82 -9.82
C GLU A 248 -1.25 8.81 -10.70
N ALA A 249 -1.18 9.02 -12.02
CA ALA A 249 -0.52 8.11 -12.95
C ALA A 249 0.97 7.81 -12.61
N LYS A 250 1.63 8.64 -11.78
CA LYS A 250 2.99 8.38 -11.29
C LYS A 250 3.06 7.21 -10.30
N ASN A 251 1.94 6.86 -9.69
CA ASN A 251 1.83 5.74 -8.76
C ASN A 251 1.82 4.37 -9.46
N ALA A 252 1.73 4.33 -10.80
CA ALA A 252 1.68 3.12 -11.59
C ALA A 252 2.83 2.14 -11.29
N ALA A 253 2.45 0.87 -11.13
CA ALA A 253 3.35 -0.22 -10.72
C ALA A 253 4.37 -0.57 -11.80
N ASN A 254 4.05 -0.35 -13.07
CA ASN A 254 4.89 -0.70 -14.21
C ASN A 254 5.90 0.40 -14.61
N LEU A 255 5.97 1.47 -13.83
CA LEU A 255 6.97 2.52 -14.03
C LEU A 255 8.24 2.21 -13.22
N THR A 256 9.37 2.71 -13.71
CA THR A 256 10.61 2.80 -12.92
C THR A 256 10.37 3.66 -11.68
N LEU A 257 11.24 3.52 -10.68
CA LEU A 257 11.18 4.36 -9.47
C LEU A 257 11.09 5.84 -9.85
N GLN A 258 10.01 6.49 -9.41
CA GLN A 258 9.76 7.90 -9.70
C GLN A 258 10.57 8.80 -8.77
N LEU A 259 10.74 10.06 -9.17
CA LEU A 259 11.36 11.07 -8.30
C LEU A 259 10.53 11.36 -7.04
N TYR A 260 9.21 11.23 -7.15
CA TYR A 260 8.26 11.34 -6.06
C TYR A 260 7.02 10.49 -6.34
N TYR A 261 6.28 10.18 -5.29
CA TYR A 261 4.97 9.52 -5.36
C TYR A 261 3.87 10.48 -4.88
N VAL A 262 2.61 10.13 -5.16
CA VAL A 262 1.48 11.03 -4.92
C VAL A 262 0.55 10.43 -3.88
N ASP A 263 0.19 11.22 -2.87
CA ASP A 263 -0.92 10.94 -1.99
C ASP A 263 -1.68 12.21 -1.63
N ASP A 264 -3.01 12.13 -1.71
CA ASP A 264 -3.92 13.21 -1.33
C ASP A 264 -5.27 12.64 -0.87
N PHE A 265 -6.19 13.51 -0.48
CA PHE A 265 -7.58 13.11 -0.29
C PHE A 265 -8.19 12.64 -1.60
N PRO A 266 -9.07 11.62 -1.58
CA PRO A 266 -9.70 11.13 -2.79
C PRO A 266 -10.50 12.21 -3.52
N ALA A 267 -10.29 12.30 -4.83
CA ALA A 267 -10.96 13.20 -5.75
C ALA A 267 -11.55 12.40 -6.92
N TYR A 268 -12.84 12.08 -6.85
CA TYR A 268 -13.51 11.20 -7.81
C TYR A 268 -14.00 11.90 -9.09
N ALA A 269 -13.85 13.22 -9.18
CA ALA A 269 -14.19 13.94 -10.40
C ALA A 269 -13.28 13.48 -11.55
N ALA A 270 -13.84 13.32 -12.75
CA ALA A 270 -13.05 13.02 -13.93
C ALA A 270 -12.17 14.23 -14.30
N GLY A 271 -10.92 13.96 -14.70
CA GLY A 271 -9.98 14.98 -15.14
C GLY A 271 -8.58 14.76 -14.59
N THR A 272 -7.72 15.75 -14.79
CA THR A 272 -6.30 15.68 -14.42
C THR A 272 -6.05 15.60 -12.93
N SER A 273 -7.03 15.96 -12.10
CA SER A 273 -6.99 15.90 -10.64
C SER A 273 -7.71 14.68 -10.05
N HIS A 274 -8.10 13.70 -10.87
CA HIS A 274 -8.65 12.45 -10.36
C HIS A 274 -7.61 11.77 -9.45
N PHE A 275 -8.08 11.22 -8.32
CA PHE A 275 -7.25 10.47 -7.38
C PHE A 275 -8.13 9.56 -6.54
N ASP A 276 -7.96 8.25 -6.65
CA ASP A 276 -8.68 7.25 -5.88
C ASP A 276 -7.76 6.20 -5.21
N ASP A 277 -6.46 6.40 -5.34
CA ASP A 277 -5.43 5.58 -4.72
C ASP A 277 -5.45 5.67 -3.19
N PHE A 278 -4.99 4.58 -2.54
CA PHE A 278 -4.69 4.56 -1.12
C PHE A 278 -3.19 4.35 -0.93
N VAL A 279 -2.52 5.30 -0.26
CA VAL A 279 -1.06 5.24 -0.11
C VAL A 279 -0.64 5.19 1.35
N LEU A 280 0.03 4.10 1.72
CA LEU A 280 0.76 3.96 2.98
C LEU A 280 2.22 4.37 2.76
N ARG A 281 2.75 5.22 3.64
CA ARG A 281 4.06 5.87 3.48
C ARG A 281 4.75 6.18 4.81
N PRO A 282 5.07 5.20 5.67
CA PRO A 282 5.67 5.51 6.96
C PRO A 282 7.06 6.13 6.79
N THR A 283 7.42 7.07 7.67
CA THR A 283 8.79 7.63 7.69
C THR A 283 9.80 6.58 8.12
N ILE A 284 11.06 6.76 7.75
CA ILE A 284 12.17 5.86 8.13
C ILE A 284 12.20 5.62 9.64
N LEU A 285 12.11 6.67 10.44
CA LEU A 285 12.15 6.58 11.90
C LEU A 285 10.91 5.87 12.48
N THR A 286 9.74 6.03 11.84
CA THR A 286 8.52 5.30 12.21
C THR A 286 8.72 3.80 12.03
N VAL A 287 9.26 3.38 10.89
CA VAL A 287 9.52 1.96 10.61
C VAL A 287 10.57 1.39 11.57
N ALA A 288 11.69 2.09 11.78
CA ALA A 288 12.73 1.65 12.71
C ALA A 288 12.18 1.48 14.13
N THR A 289 11.41 2.44 14.62
CA THR A 289 10.79 2.37 15.96
C THR A 289 9.77 1.23 16.07
N LYS A 290 8.88 1.06 15.08
CA LYS A 290 7.92 -0.06 15.04
C LYS A 290 8.61 -1.42 15.04
N ALA A 291 9.78 -1.51 14.40
CA ALA A 291 10.59 -2.72 14.35
C ALA A 291 11.50 -2.92 15.58
N GLN A 292 11.40 -2.06 16.61
CA GLN A 292 12.29 -2.06 17.79
C GLN A 292 13.78 -1.86 17.45
N LEU A 293 14.05 -1.16 16.35
CA LEU A 293 15.39 -0.80 15.88
C LEU A 293 15.62 0.72 15.91
N GLY A 294 14.76 1.46 16.62
CA GLY A 294 14.86 2.92 16.75
C GLY A 294 16.11 3.37 17.52
N PRO A 295 16.45 4.67 17.43
CA PRO A 295 17.52 5.26 18.21
C PRO A 295 17.24 5.18 19.72
N ARG A 296 18.28 5.36 20.52
CA ARG A 296 18.17 5.37 21.98
C ARG A 296 17.20 6.46 22.44
N ALA A 297 16.39 6.12 23.44
CA ALA A 297 15.58 7.10 24.15
C ALA A 297 16.51 7.95 25.04
N HIS A 298 16.25 9.26 25.05
CA HIS A 298 16.86 10.19 25.98
C HIS A 298 15.89 10.52 27.11
#